data_AF-A0A1A0IST3-F1
#
_entry.id   AF-A0A1A0IST3-F1
#
_cell.length_a   1.000
_cell.length_b   1.000
_cell.length_c   1.000
_cell.angle_alpha   90.00
_cell.angle_beta   90.00
_cell.angle_gamma   90.00
#
_symmetry.space_group_name_H-M   'P 1'
#
loop_
_entity.id
_entity.type
_entity.pdbx_description
1 polymer ?
#
loop_
_entity_poly.entity_id
_entity_poly.type
_entity_poly.pdbx_seq_one_letter_code
_entity_poly.pdbx_strand_id
1 'polypeptide(L)'
;MSDNTAPTVIDAAELTLLVGIPGAPAYDAYPIDLADRDEARQGLSDLPAEASALVAIEFDDPEERGSRIVLADAGLDAAQFVDDEDGLVAVDDVLAQLAHLQHVLLTGES
;
A
#
# COMPACT_ATOMS: atom_id res chain seq x y z
N MET A 1 -18.05 18.26 -18.24
CA MET A 1 -16.67 17.83 -18.50
C MET A 1 -16.47 16.62 -17.62
N SER A 2 -16.37 15.42 -18.21
CA SER A 2 -15.94 14.26 -17.43
C SER A 2 -14.44 14.42 -17.28
N ASP A 3 -13.99 14.73 -16.08
CA ASP A 3 -12.59 14.59 -15.74
C ASP A 3 -12.31 13.09 -15.76
N ASN A 4 -11.87 12.59 -16.92
CA ASN A 4 -11.60 11.19 -17.16
C ASN A 4 -10.13 10.94 -16.85
N THR A 5 -9.71 11.32 -15.65
CA THR A 5 -8.39 10.97 -15.14
C THR A 5 -8.38 9.46 -15.03
N ALA A 6 -7.57 8.83 -15.89
CA ALA A 6 -7.40 7.39 -15.87
C ALA A 6 -6.89 6.98 -14.48
N PRO A 7 -7.34 5.84 -13.93
CA PRO A 7 -6.84 5.37 -12.65
C PRO A 7 -5.32 5.20 -12.72
N THR A 8 -4.64 5.64 -11.67
CA THR A 8 -3.20 5.44 -11.53
C THR A 8 -2.97 4.01 -11.05
N VAL A 9 -2.18 3.25 -11.78
CA VAL A 9 -1.78 1.89 -11.42
C VAL A 9 -0.37 1.94 -10.86
N ILE A 10 -0.17 1.45 -9.64
CA ILE A 10 1.13 1.34 -9.01
C ILE A 10 1.46 -0.15 -8.84
N ASP A 11 2.54 -0.62 -9.47
CA ASP A 11 2.99 -1.99 -9.29
C ASP A 11 3.34 -2.24 -7.83
N ALA A 12 2.96 -3.39 -7.29
CA ALA A 12 3.21 -3.66 -5.88
C ALA A 12 4.71 -3.73 -5.57
N ALA A 13 5.59 -3.99 -6.54
CA ALA A 13 7.05 -3.90 -6.35
C ALA A 13 7.56 -2.46 -6.14
N GLU A 14 6.75 -1.44 -6.43
CA GLU A 14 7.07 -0.02 -6.21
C GLU A 14 6.47 0.52 -4.91
N LEU A 15 5.77 -0.33 -4.15
CA LEU A 15 5.14 0.04 -2.89
C LEU A 15 6.03 -0.25 -1.69
N THR A 16 5.98 0.64 -0.73
CA THR A 16 6.32 0.35 0.67
C THR A 16 5.03 0.36 1.49
N LEU A 17 4.72 -0.75 2.16
CA LEU A 17 3.61 -0.81 3.11
C LEU A 17 4.06 -0.22 4.44
N LEU A 18 3.26 0.65 5.04
CA LEU A 18 3.51 1.19 6.37
C LEU A 18 2.60 0.45 7.36
N VAL A 19 3.21 -0.41 8.18
CA VAL A 19 2.50 -1.28 9.14
C VAL A 19 2.62 -0.71 10.54
N GLY A 20 1.51 -0.57 11.24
CA GLY A 20 1.49 0.05 12.56
C GLY A 20 0.45 -0.54 13.49
N ILE A 21 0.34 0.08 14.66
CA ILE A 21 -0.75 -0.18 15.58
C ILE A 21 -2.03 0.40 14.95
N PRO A 22 -3.17 -0.31 14.97
CA PRO A 22 -4.41 0.23 14.43
C PRO A 22 -4.78 1.56 15.10
N GLY A 23 -5.00 2.60 14.28
CA GLY A 23 -5.26 3.97 14.72
C GLY A 23 -4.00 4.80 15.05
N ALA A 24 -2.81 4.23 14.92
CA ALA A 24 -1.57 4.98 14.99
C ALA A 24 -1.36 5.81 13.73
N PRO A 25 -0.67 6.97 13.84
CA PRO A 25 -0.30 7.76 12.68
C PRO A 25 0.78 7.07 11.83
N ALA A 26 0.76 7.30 10.52
CA ALA A 26 1.66 6.67 9.57
C ALA A 26 3.16 6.90 9.82
N TYR A 27 3.55 8.01 10.47
CA TYR A 27 4.96 8.29 10.79
C TYR A 27 5.54 7.42 11.91
N ASP A 28 4.68 6.71 12.65
CA ASP A 28 5.06 5.76 13.71
C ASP A 28 5.06 4.31 13.19
N ALA A 29 4.86 4.14 11.88
CA ALA A 29 4.74 2.84 11.24
C ALA A 29 6.10 2.24 10.86
N TYR A 30 6.10 0.92 10.76
CA TYR A 30 7.21 0.11 10.28
C TYR A 30 7.10 -0.06 8.76
N PRO A 31 8.10 0.37 7.98
CA PRO A 31 8.09 0.21 6.53
C PRO A 31 8.40 -1.23 6.13
N ILE A 32 7.64 -1.74 5.17
CA ILE A 32 7.81 -3.05 4.54
C ILE A 32 7.87 -2.82 3.04
N ASP A 33 9.08 -2.85 2.50
CA ASP A 33 9.31 -2.72 1.06
C ASP A 33 8.85 -4.00 0.34
N LEU A 34 8.12 -3.84 -0.76
CA LEU A 34 7.56 -4.96 -1.53
C LEU A 34 8.36 -5.31 -2.79
N ALA A 35 9.48 -4.63 -3.06
CA ALA A 35 10.33 -4.93 -4.21
C ALA A 35 10.92 -6.34 -4.10
N ASP A 36 11.24 -6.79 -2.88
CA ASP A 36 11.63 -8.17 -2.58
C ASP A 36 10.61 -8.81 -1.63
N ARG A 37 9.85 -9.79 -2.14
CA ARG A 37 8.75 -10.42 -1.38
C ARG A 37 9.22 -11.34 -0.27
N ASP A 38 10.41 -11.93 -0.38
CA ASP A 38 10.96 -12.76 0.68
C ASP A 38 11.42 -11.88 1.84
N GLU A 39 12.07 -10.75 1.54
CA GLU A 39 12.44 -9.74 2.54
C GLU A 39 11.21 -9.12 3.20
N ALA A 40 10.18 -8.76 2.43
CA ALA A 40 8.92 -8.23 2.94
C ALA A 40 8.26 -9.16 3.98
N ARG A 41 8.22 -10.46 3.66
CA ARG A 41 7.66 -11.49 4.56
C ARG A 41 8.47 -11.65 5.84
N GLN A 42 9.80 -11.56 5.71
CA GLN A 42 10.68 -11.58 6.88
C GLN A 42 10.46 -10.34 7.74
N GLY A 43 10.39 -9.16 7.12
CA GLY A 43 10.10 -7.89 7.80
C GLY A 43 8.81 -7.94 8.59
N LEU A 44 7.72 -8.42 7.99
CA LEU A 44 6.44 -8.62 8.69
C LEU A 44 6.55 -9.57 9.89
N SER A 45 7.39 -10.60 9.80
CA SER A 45 7.57 -11.57 10.88
C SER A 45 8.40 -11.02 12.04
N ASP A 46 9.21 -9.99 11.80
CA ASP A 46 10.06 -9.34 12.81
C ASP A 46 9.34 -8.17 13.51
N LEU A 47 8.16 -7.77 13.01
CA LEU A 47 7.38 -6.68 13.59
C LEU A 47 6.96 -6.98 15.03
N PRO A 48 6.84 -5.95 15.88
CA PRO A 48 6.26 -6.11 17.19
C PRO A 48 4.80 -6.56 17.07
N ALA A 49 4.34 -7.39 17.99
CA ALA A 49 3.00 -8.00 17.94
C ALA A 49 1.84 -6.99 17.94
N GLU A 50 2.08 -5.74 18.36
CA GLU A 50 1.11 -4.65 18.31
C GLU A 50 0.97 -4.02 16.92
N ALA A 51 2.02 -4.08 16.09
CA ALA A 51 1.99 -3.60 14.71
C ALA A 51 1.32 -4.66 13.81
N SER A 52 0.02 -4.49 13.62
CA SER A 52 -0.86 -5.53 13.04
C SER A 52 -1.75 -5.02 11.92
N ALA A 53 -1.71 -3.72 11.62
CA ALA A 53 -2.58 -3.10 10.62
C ALA A 53 -1.76 -2.33 9.59
N LEU A 54 -2.22 -2.37 8.33
CA LEU A 54 -1.76 -1.44 7.31
C LEU A 54 -2.32 -0.06 7.62
N VAL A 55 -1.45 0.92 7.86
CA VAL A 55 -1.87 2.28 8.21
C VAL A 55 -1.66 3.28 7.08
N ALA A 56 -0.78 2.95 6.13
CA ALA A 56 -0.54 3.73 4.93
C ALA A 56 0.21 2.91 3.87
N ILE A 57 0.24 3.41 2.65
CA ILE A 57 1.19 2.98 1.61
C ILE A 57 2.03 4.17 1.18
N GLU A 58 3.29 3.91 0.86
CA GLU A 58 4.22 4.87 0.29
C GLU A 58 4.66 4.39 -1.09
N PHE A 59 4.75 5.32 -2.05
CA PHE A 59 5.22 5.07 -3.41
C PHE A 59 5.82 6.33 -4.03
N ASP A 60 6.65 6.18 -5.06
CA ASP A 60 7.16 7.31 -5.83
C ASP A 60 6.04 7.99 -6.62
N ASP A 61 6.04 9.32 -6.62
CA ASP A 61 5.08 10.09 -7.40
C ASP A 61 5.34 9.89 -8.91
N PRO A 62 4.38 9.35 -9.67
CA PRO A 62 4.54 9.20 -11.11
C PRO A 62 4.61 10.55 -11.84
N GLU A 63 4.10 11.63 -11.25
CA GLU A 63 4.10 12.97 -11.85
C GLU A 63 5.39 13.76 -11.54
N GLU A 64 5.94 13.61 -10.33
CA GLU A 64 7.14 14.30 -9.88
C GLU A 64 8.28 13.34 -9.48
N ARG A 65 9.29 13.24 -10.36
CA ARG A 65 10.46 12.38 -10.10
C ARG A 65 11.21 12.78 -8.82
N GLY A 66 11.39 11.79 -7.94
CA GLY A 66 12.10 11.94 -6.68
C GLY A 66 11.23 12.49 -5.55
N SER A 67 9.93 12.65 -5.80
CA SER A 67 8.91 12.90 -4.78
C SER A 67 8.26 11.57 -4.39
N ARG A 68 7.91 11.43 -3.11
CA ARG A 68 7.18 10.26 -2.61
C ARG A 68 5.83 10.70 -2.07
N ILE A 69 4.81 9.90 -2.37
CA ILE A 69 3.46 10.06 -1.87
C ILE A 69 3.26 9.05 -0.75
N VAL A 70 2.73 9.53 0.38
CA VAL A 70 2.22 8.69 1.46
C VAL A 70 0.70 8.83 1.48
N LEU A 71 0.03 7.71 1.29
CA LEU A 71 -1.42 7.63 1.19
C LEU A 71 -1.96 6.85 2.41
N ALA A 72 -2.76 7.54 3.23
CA ALA A 72 -3.24 7.10 4.52
C ALA A 72 -4.73 7.46 4.69
N ASP A 73 -5.39 6.91 5.72
CA ASP A 73 -6.77 7.22 6.10
C ASP A 73 -7.74 7.10 4.91
N ALA A 74 -8.54 8.13 4.60
CA ALA A 74 -9.46 8.13 3.46
C ALA A 74 -8.77 7.80 2.12
N GLY A 75 -7.51 8.21 1.93
CA GLY A 75 -6.77 7.84 0.72
C GLY A 75 -6.55 6.34 0.63
N LEU A 76 -6.18 5.71 1.76
CA LEU A 76 -5.97 4.27 1.86
C LEU A 76 -7.28 3.48 1.68
N ASP A 77 -8.39 4.00 2.21
CA ASP A 77 -9.72 3.42 2.02
C ASP A 77 -10.18 3.47 0.55
N ALA A 78 -9.78 4.51 -0.18
CA ALA A 78 -10.07 4.66 -1.60
C ALA A 78 -9.14 3.81 -2.50
N ALA A 79 -8.01 3.31 -1.98
CA ALA A 79 -7.08 2.49 -2.73
C ALA A 79 -7.64 1.08 -2.96
N GLN A 80 -7.55 0.58 -4.19
CA GLN A 80 -7.97 -0.77 -4.53
C GLN A 80 -6.74 -1.66 -4.70
N PHE A 81 -6.58 -2.60 -3.78
CA PHE A 81 -5.50 -3.58 -3.81
C PHE A 81 -5.93 -4.75 -4.70
N VAL A 82 -5.08 -5.13 -5.65
CA VAL A 82 -5.40 -6.17 -6.64
C VAL A 82 -4.37 -7.29 -6.56
N ASP A 83 -4.85 -8.54 -6.52
CA ASP A 83 -4.02 -9.74 -6.50
C ASP A 83 -3.68 -10.28 -7.90
N ASP A 84 -2.90 -11.36 -7.97
CA ASP A 84 -2.43 -11.95 -9.23
C ASP A 84 -3.55 -12.57 -10.10
N GLU A 85 -4.71 -12.86 -9.53
CA GLU A 85 -5.93 -13.30 -10.20
C GLU A 85 -6.89 -12.16 -10.58
N ASP A 86 -6.44 -10.89 -10.48
CA ASP A 86 -7.25 -9.68 -10.73
C ASP A 86 -8.41 -9.51 -9.71
N GLY A 87 -8.29 -10.15 -8.54
CA GLY A 87 -9.24 -10.02 -7.44
C GLY A 87 -8.96 -8.81 -6.54
N LEU A 88 -10.00 -8.29 -5.92
CA LEU A 88 -9.88 -7.19 -4.95
C LEU A 88 -9.52 -7.75 -3.57
N VAL A 89 -8.45 -7.21 -2.99
CA VAL A 89 -7.99 -7.51 -1.63
C VAL A 89 -8.46 -6.41 -0.69
N ALA A 90 -9.11 -6.78 0.42
CA ALA A 90 -9.48 -5.81 1.43
C ALA A 90 -8.23 -5.29 2.16
N VAL A 91 -8.24 -4.02 2.59
CA VAL A 91 -7.11 -3.38 3.29
C VAL A 91 -6.63 -4.20 4.49
N ASP A 92 -7.56 -4.73 5.29
CA ASP A 92 -7.26 -5.59 6.45
C ASP A 92 -6.58 -6.92 6.09
N ASP A 93 -6.74 -7.41 4.85
CA ASP A 93 -6.19 -8.67 4.37
C ASP A 93 -4.85 -8.50 3.62
N VAL A 94 -4.46 -7.26 3.27
CA VAL A 94 -3.25 -6.98 2.46
C VAL A 94 -2.00 -7.62 3.07
N LEU A 95 -1.81 -7.52 4.38
CA LEU A 95 -0.62 -8.06 5.05
C LEU A 95 -0.58 -9.59 5.00
N ALA A 96 -1.74 -10.25 5.07
CA ALA A 96 -1.85 -11.70 4.97
C ALA A 96 -1.69 -12.20 3.52
N GLN A 97 -2.07 -11.37 2.55
CA GLN A 97 -2.06 -11.70 1.12
C GLN A 97 -0.90 -11.06 0.37
N LEU A 98 0.12 -10.58 1.09
CA LEU A 98 1.27 -9.89 0.50
C LEU A 98 1.96 -10.71 -0.60
N ALA A 99 1.95 -12.05 -0.55
CA ALA A 99 2.55 -12.86 -1.61
C ALA A 99 1.80 -12.80 -2.95
N HIS A 100 0.51 -12.45 -2.92
CA HIS A 100 -0.38 -12.41 -4.08
C HIS A 100 -0.64 -10.99 -4.57
N LEU A 101 -0.35 -9.96 -3.76
CA LEU A 101 -0.56 -8.57 -4.13
C LEU A 101 0.24 -8.20 -5.38
N GLN A 102 -0.45 -7.80 -6.44
CA GLN A 102 0.13 -7.47 -7.74
C GLN A 102 0.28 -5.97 -7.95
N HIS A 103 -0.78 -5.19 -7.69
CA HIS A 103 -0.76 -3.74 -7.89
C HIS A 103 -1.83 -3.05 -7.04
N VAL A 104 -1.75 -1.72 -6.98
CA VAL A 104 -2.77 -0.85 -6.39
C VAL A 104 -3.33 0.08 -7.45
N LEU A 105 -4.65 0.19 -7.51
CA LEU A 105 -5.36 1.17 -8.34
C LEU A 105 -5.78 2.35 -7.46
N LEU A 106 -5.35 3.54 -7.85
CA LEU A 106 -5.75 4.79 -7.24
C LEU A 106 -6.70 5.51 -8.19
N THR A 107 -7.98 5.57 -7.81
CA THR A 107 -8.94 6.43 -8.50
C THR A 107 -8.76 7.84 -7.95
N GLY A 108 -8.20 8.74 -8.76
CA GLY A 108 -8.01 10.14 -8.35
C GLY A 108 -9.32 10.73 -7.81
N GLU A 109 -9.34 11.12 -6.54
CA GLU A 109 -10.43 11.91 -6.01
C GLU A 109 -10.30 13.33 -6.61
N SER A 110 -11.29 13.72 -7.41
CA SER A 110 -11.45 15.08 -7.93
C SER A 110 -11.95 16.04 -6.86
#